data_AF-A0ABD3PMK5-F1
#
_entry.id   AF-A0ABD3PMK5-F1
#
_cell.length_a   1.000
_cell.length_b   1.000
_cell.length_c   1.000
_cell.angle_alpha   90.00
_cell.angle_beta   90.00
_cell.angle_gamma   90.00
#
_symmetry.space_group_name_H-M   'P 1'
#
loop_
_entity.id
_entity.type
_entity.pdbx_description
1 polymer ?
#
loop_
_entity_poly.entity_id
_entity_poly.type
_entity_poly.pdbx_seq_one_letter_code
_entity_poly.pdbx_strand_id
1 'polypeptide(L)'
;MTLLSRSFRPSRGALRLFLKPITSAGSLEYSSVRNISSILANAPSATGFDDTRNRNPRRFPSLVGVGGVRCLPSSSAEINVFSSCSDANNDHDDETVEVSRREAHWDIMFNALKSYKAVHGDTLVPVRYPDNPQLGNWVDNQRQKYRMRLEADEFDGKDNSKAYEADERVDKLNSIGFVWNLYDHYWNIRYEELKEYVAEHGNSLVPTNYAKNQSLGLWVLKQRRNFKVGQLEGNLSEAILSKERIEKLDEIGFIWDAHEAQWFERLQELKEYKKNHGDTLVPKVYPANRLLGRWVNTQRWDYSHYQKIKEISEKWKDVEVLDDKVKEEIDRLTRRSTGMTEKRIQLLEAEGFVWDARAYVWESRFQELRAFVSLNGHSVIQERRGGKYDPLARWASTQRQNYKKYNNEQPTTLTEDKIKKMNSIGFAWEIPNTRVQRKTYSI
;
A
#
# COMPACT_ATOMS: atom_id res chain seq x y z
N MET A 1 -57.31 -8.89 23.08
CA MET A 1 -55.97 -9.49 23.31
C MET A 1 -55.48 -10.07 21.99
N THR A 2 -54.51 -9.37 21.36
CA THR A 2 -53.41 -9.86 20.50
C THR A 2 -53.73 -10.96 19.46
N LEU A 3 -54.02 -10.67 18.19
CA LEU A 3 -53.13 -10.29 17.06
C LEU A 3 -51.83 -11.11 16.93
N LEU A 4 -51.77 -12.01 15.93
CA LEU A 4 -50.54 -12.43 15.25
C LEU A 4 -50.72 -12.24 13.74
N SER A 5 -50.34 -11.06 13.28
CA SER A 5 -50.32 -10.63 11.89
C SER A 5 -49.10 -11.22 11.17
N ARG A 6 -49.32 -12.12 10.21
CA ARG A 6 -48.36 -12.40 9.14
C ARG A 6 -48.33 -11.20 8.22
N SER A 7 -47.18 -10.52 8.12
CA SER A 7 -46.93 -9.49 7.11
C SER A 7 -45.69 -9.85 6.31
N PHE A 8 -45.94 -10.09 5.02
CA PHE A 8 -44.95 -10.09 3.95
C PHE A 8 -44.55 -8.63 3.65
N ARG A 9 -43.29 -8.42 3.30
CA ARG A 9 -42.53 -7.15 3.24
C ARG A 9 -43.17 -6.03 2.40
N PRO A 10 -42.66 -4.79 2.56
CA PRO A 10 -42.02 -4.18 1.40
C PRO A 10 -40.62 -3.62 1.65
N SER A 11 -39.87 -3.63 0.56
CA SER A 11 -38.66 -2.87 0.24
C SER A 11 -38.78 -1.37 0.54
N ARG A 12 -37.71 -0.81 1.13
CA ARG A 12 -37.21 0.57 0.99
C ARG A 12 -35.68 0.45 1.16
N GLY A 13 -34.81 0.76 0.20
CA GLY A 13 -34.78 1.97 -0.64
C GLY A 13 -34.42 3.14 0.27
N ALA A 14 -33.21 3.72 0.26
CA ALA A 14 -32.45 4.14 -0.90
C ALA A 14 -30.94 4.17 -0.60
N LEU A 15 -30.16 3.37 -1.33
CA LEU A 15 -28.80 3.78 -1.66
C LEU A 15 -28.93 4.80 -2.79
N ARG A 16 -28.82 6.09 -2.44
CA ARG A 16 -28.43 7.13 -3.39
C ARG A 16 -27.01 6.85 -3.84
N LEU A 17 -26.82 5.91 -4.76
CA LEU A 17 -25.65 5.90 -5.62
C LEU A 17 -26.02 6.71 -6.85
N PHE A 18 -25.94 8.03 -6.70
CA PHE A 18 -25.72 8.89 -7.85
C PHE A 18 -24.46 8.35 -8.54
N LEU A 19 -24.65 7.70 -9.69
CA LEU A 19 -23.64 7.70 -10.74
C LEU A 19 -23.34 9.16 -11.02
N LYS A 20 -22.32 9.71 -10.36
CA LYS A 20 -21.75 10.97 -10.80
C LYS A 20 -21.17 10.71 -12.20
N PRO A 21 -21.49 11.57 -13.17
CA PRO A 21 -21.00 11.41 -14.53
C PRO A 21 -19.46 11.39 -14.51
N ILE A 22 -18.89 10.55 -15.35
CA ILE A 22 -17.47 10.61 -15.72
C ILE A 22 -17.31 11.89 -16.56
N THR A 23 -17.29 13.02 -15.88
CA THR A 23 -16.94 14.32 -16.46
C THR A 23 -15.71 14.81 -15.72
N SER A 24 -14.63 14.96 -16.49
CA SER A 24 -13.51 15.88 -16.27
C SER A 24 -13.39 16.40 -14.84
N ALA A 25 -12.61 15.70 -14.01
CA ALA A 25 -12.14 16.30 -12.77
C ALA A 25 -11.23 17.47 -13.16
N GLY A 26 -11.79 18.67 -12.96
CA GLY A 26 -11.05 19.91 -13.00
C GLY A 26 -9.82 19.80 -12.10
N SER A 27 -8.72 20.26 -12.67
CA SER A 27 -7.49 20.73 -12.06
C SER A 27 -7.58 20.95 -10.54
N LEU A 28 -7.11 19.97 -9.79
CA LEU A 28 -6.38 20.20 -8.54
C LEU A 28 -5.01 19.59 -8.75
N GLU A 29 -4.15 20.32 -9.46
CA GLU A 29 -2.71 20.15 -9.32
C GLU A 29 -2.36 20.46 -7.86
N TYR A 30 -2.05 19.44 -7.05
CA TYR A 30 -1.28 19.66 -5.82
C TYR A 30 -0.38 18.46 -5.49
N SER A 31 0.92 18.76 -5.50
CA SER A 31 2.11 18.07 -4.95
C SER A 31 2.42 16.60 -5.29
N SER A 32 1.47 15.68 -5.41
CA SER A 32 1.82 14.24 -5.49
C SER A 32 2.47 13.81 -6.82
N VAL A 33 2.37 14.64 -7.87
CA VAL A 33 2.94 14.36 -9.20
C VAL A 33 4.33 14.99 -9.39
N ARG A 34 4.74 15.94 -8.54
CA ARG A 34 6.06 16.60 -8.69
C ARG A 34 7.23 15.74 -8.23
N ASN A 35 7.00 14.66 -7.49
CA ASN A 35 8.08 13.90 -6.86
C ASN A 35 8.30 12.48 -7.41
N ILE A 36 7.32 11.79 -8.00
CA ILE A 36 7.53 10.38 -8.40
C ILE A 36 8.47 10.25 -9.61
N SER A 37 8.38 11.17 -10.58
CA SER A 37 9.22 11.13 -11.79
C SER A 37 10.64 11.64 -11.58
N SER A 38 10.85 12.58 -10.64
CA SER A 38 12.18 13.16 -10.33
C SER A 38 12.98 12.30 -9.33
N ILE A 39 12.31 11.63 -8.38
CA ILE A 39 12.95 10.79 -7.37
C ILE A 39 13.42 9.44 -7.98
N LEU A 40 12.63 8.84 -8.87
CA LEU A 40 12.97 7.54 -9.47
C LEU A 40 14.03 7.62 -10.59
N ALA A 41 14.40 8.81 -11.04
CA ALA A 41 15.43 8.99 -12.08
C ALA A 41 16.87 8.84 -11.54
N ASN A 42 17.08 8.85 -10.22
CA ASN A 42 18.41 8.90 -9.59
C ASN A 42 18.74 7.70 -8.67
N ALA A 43 17.94 6.63 -8.67
CA ALA A 43 18.24 5.44 -7.86
C ALA A 43 19.23 4.51 -8.59
N PRO A 44 20.38 4.14 -7.99
CA PRO A 44 21.26 3.14 -8.57
C PRO A 44 20.57 1.76 -8.56
N SER A 45 20.90 0.95 -9.57
CA SER A 45 20.33 -0.37 -9.84
C SER A 45 20.54 -1.32 -8.65
N ALA A 46 19.61 -1.36 -7.70
CA ALA A 46 19.64 -2.30 -6.59
C ALA A 46 19.11 -3.67 -7.05
N THR A 47 20.01 -4.48 -7.60
CA THR A 47 19.78 -5.92 -7.76
C THR A 47 19.81 -6.58 -6.38
N GLY A 48 18.69 -7.17 -5.96
CA GLY A 48 18.68 -8.14 -4.85
C GLY A 48 17.61 -7.88 -3.80
N PHE A 49 16.35 -8.20 -4.12
CA PHE A 49 15.36 -8.47 -3.09
C PHE A 49 15.17 -9.99 -3.01
N ASP A 50 15.71 -10.59 -1.97
CA ASP A 50 15.59 -12.02 -1.65
C ASP A 50 14.23 -12.26 -0.96
N ASP A 51 13.43 -13.14 -1.56
CA ASP A 51 12.06 -13.47 -1.15
C ASP A 51 12.09 -14.83 -0.45
N THR A 52 12.41 -14.83 0.86
CA THR A 52 12.34 -16.04 1.67
C THR A 52 10.97 -16.21 2.33
N ARG A 53 10.30 -17.27 1.88
CA ARG A 53 8.98 -17.74 2.25
C ARG A 53 8.86 -18.14 3.73
N ASN A 54 7.86 -17.55 4.37
CA ASN A 54 6.84 -18.15 5.24
C ASN A 54 6.94 -19.68 5.51
N ARG A 55 7.25 -20.06 6.76
CA ARG A 55 6.85 -21.33 7.37
C ARG A 55 6.44 -21.14 8.83
N ASN A 56 5.20 -21.54 9.12
CA ASN A 56 4.60 -21.72 10.44
C ASN A 56 5.39 -22.75 11.29
N PRO A 57 5.32 -22.69 12.63
CA PRO A 57 4.58 -23.77 13.29
C PRO A 57 3.72 -23.35 14.50
N ARG A 58 2.64 -24.10 14.69
CA ARG A 58 1.79 -24.09 15.90
C ARG A 58 2.37 -24.99 17.00
N ARG A 59 1.94 -24.69 18.23
CA ARG A 59 1.70 -25.55 19.43
C ARG A 59 2.74 -25.54 20.56
N PHE A 60 2.26 -25.05 21.70
CA PHE A 60 2.64 -25.40 23.08
C PHE A 60 2.56 -26.92 23.35
N PRO A 61 3.29 -27.42 24.37
CA PRO A 61 2.60 -27.71 25.62
C PRO A 61 3.37 -27.33 26.91
N SER A 62 2.58 -27.12 27.95
CA SER A 62 2.91 -27.00 29.38
C SER A 62 3.56 -28.26 29.95
N LEU A 63 4.46 -28.11 30.93
CA LEU A 63 4.61 -29.08 32.02
C LEU A 63 5.16 -28.42 33.30
N VAL A 64 4.72 -29.01 34.40
CA VAL A 64 4.77 -28.62 35.82
C VAL A 64 6.06 -29.14 36.46
N GLY A 65 6.59 -28.48 37.50
CA GLY A 65 7.65 -29.09 38.32
C GLY A 65 8.40 -28.20 39.33
N VAL A 66 7.73 -27.86 40.43
CA VAL A 66 8.19 -27.84 41.84
C VAL A 66 9.67 -27.58 42.19
N GLY A 67 9.90 -26.59 43.07
CA GLY A 67 10.83 -26.77 44.21
C GLY A 67 11.73 -25.59 44.58
N GLY A 68 11.66 -25.16 45.85
CA GLY A 68 12.86 -24.73 46.57
C GLY A 68 12.92 -23.28 47.06
N VAL A 69 12.33 -23.07 48.23
CA VAL A 69 12.45 -21.91 49.14
C VAL A 69 13.90 -21.52 49.44
N ARG A 70 14.18 -20.20 49.50
CA ARG A 70 14.92 -19.56 50.62
C ARG A 70 14.72 -18.05 50.63
N CYS A 71 14.31 -17.58 51.81
CA CYS A 71 13.93 -16.21 52.15
C CYS A 71 15.03 -15.52 52.96
N LEU A 72 15.19 -14.21 52.67
CA LEU A 72 15.45 -13.08 53.59
C LEU A 72 16.89 -12.82 54.12
N PRO A 73 17.19 -11.57 54.60
CA PRO A 73 16.28 -10.45 54.85
C PRO A 73 16.62 -9.08 54.24
N SER A 74 15.53 -8.32 54.11
CA SER A 74 15.40 -6.86 54.02
C SER A 74 15.84 -6.20 55.33
N SER A 75 16.61 -5.11 55.23
CA SER A 75 16.89 -4.21 56.36
C SER A 75 15.97 -2.99 56.23
N SER A 76 14.95 -2.97 57.08
CA SER A 76 14.05 -1.84 57.29
C SER A 76 14.52 -1.12 58.55
N ALA A 77 15.00 0.11 58.41
CA ALA A 77 15.20 1.00 59.56
C ALA A 77 13.95 1.87 59.69
N GLU A 78 13.07 1.48 60.61
CA GLU A 78 12.00 2.31 61.13
C GLU A 78 12.60 3.38 62.06
N ILE A 79 12.22 4.64 61.86
CA ILE A 79 12.23 5.63 62.96
C ILE A 79 10.77 6.00 63.20
N ASN A 80 10.23 5.36 64.23
CA ASN A 80 8.94 5.65 64.84
C ASN A 80 9.24 6.55 66.05
N VAL A 81 8.76 7.80 66.06
CA VAL A 81 8.77 8.65 67.26
C VAL A 81 7.35 9.11 67.57
N PHE A 82 6.77 8.37 68.51
CA PHE A 82 5.85 8.74 69.58
C PHE A 82 4.51 9.44 69.33
N SER A 83 3.54 8.90 70.07
CA SER A 83 2.13 9.22 70.17
C SER A 83 1.84 10.11 71.39
N SER A 84 0.74 10.88 71.27
CA SER A 84 -0.14 11.43 72.32
C SER A 84 0.08 12.88 72.79
N CYS A 85 -0.90 13.74 72.48
CA CYS A 85 -1.66 14.50 73.48
C CYS A 85 -3.00 14.96 72.90
N SER A 86 -4.03 14.89 73.75
CA SER A 86 -5.44 15.16 73.49
C SER A 86 -5.79 16.66 73.54
N ASP A 87 -6.86 17.01 72.83
CA ASP A 87 -7.80 18.12 73.02
C ASP A 87 -7.26 19.57 73.04
N ALA A 88 -7.45 20.26 71.91
CA ALA A 88 -7.95 21.63 71.88
C ALA A 88 -8.59 21.92 70.51
N ASN A 89 -9.87 22.31 70.53
CA ASN A 89 -10.58 22.84 69.37
C ASN A 89 -9.81 24.03 68.78
N ASN A 90 -9.44 23.96 67.52
CA ASN A 90 -9.09 25.13 66.71
C ASN A 90 -9.44 24.84 65.24
N ASP A 91 -10.69 25.14 64.88
CA ASP A 91 -11.29 24.94 63.54
C ASP A 91 -10.78 25.98 62.51
N HIS A 92 -9.48 26.26 62.45
CA HIS A 92 -8.95 27.24 61.49
C HIS A 92 -7.49 27.03 61.02
N ASP A 93 -7.00 25.79 60.87
CA ASP A 93 -5.65 25.53 60.31
C ASP A 93 -5.49 24.20 59.52
N ASP A 94 -6.58 23.57 59.04
CA ASP A 94 -6.50 22.27 58.34
C ASP A 94 -5.98 22.41 56.88
N GLU A 95 -6.29 23.53 56.23
CA GLU A 95 -5.95 23.73 54.81
C GLU A 95 -4.45 24.00 54.58
N THR A 96 -3.77 24.67 55.53
CA THR A 96 -2.33 25.01 55.43
C THR A 96 -1.43 23.78 55.57
N VAL A 97 -1.79 22.84 56.46
CA VAL A 97 -1.08 21.56 56.66
C VAL A 97 -1.26 20.64 55.45
N GLU A 98 -2.46 20.58 54.86
CA GLU A 98 -2.70 19.81 53.65
C GLU A 98 -1.99 20.35 52.40
N VAL A 99 -1.83 21.68 52.26
CA VAL A 99 -1.06 22.29 51.17
C VAL A 99 0.42 21.88 51.26
N SER A 100 1.03 21.97 52.43
CA SER A 100 2.43 21.58 52.65
C SER A 100 2.68 20.09 52.37
N ARG A 101 1.74 19.21 52.76
CA ARG A 101 1.83 17.78 52.48
C ARG A 101 1.73 17.46 50.98
N ARG A 102 0.93 18.20 50.23
CA ARG A 102 0.79 18.05 48.77
C ARG A 102 2.04 18.52 48.02
N GLU A 103 2.67 19.59 48.48
CA GLU A 103 3.96 20.06 47.95
C GLU A 103 5.07 19.04 48.18
N ALA A 104 5.20 18.54 49.41
CA ALA A 104 6.18 17.51 49.75
C ALA A 104 5.98 16.23 48.91
N HIS A 105 4.73 15.82 48.67
CA HIS A 105 4.44 14.66 47.82
C HIS A 105 4.84 14.90 46.35
N TRP A 106 4.61 16.11 45.82
CA TRP A 106 5.03 16.46 44.47
C TRP A 106 6.55 16.39 44.32
N ASP A 107 7.31 16.92 45.29
CA ASP A 107 8.77 16.87 45.28
C ASP A 107 9.31 15.44 45.39
N ILE A 108 8.67 14.59 46.21
CA ILE A 108 9.00 13.15 46.30
C ILE A 108 8.85 12.48 44.93
N MET A 109 7.73 12.72 44.24
CA MET A 109 7.48 12.12 42.92
C MET A 109 8.38 12.70 41.83
N PHE A 110 8.67 14.00 41.87
CA PHE A 110 9.62 14.65 40.96
C PHE A 110 11.04 14.10 41.13
N ASN A 111 11.48 13.88 42.36
CA ASN A 111 12.77 13.24 42.64
C ASN A 111 12.77 11.76 42.20
N ALA A 112 11.67 11.03 42.38
CA ALA A 112 11.54 9.67 41.85
C ALA A 112 11.62 9.63 40.32
N LEU A 113 11.06 10.63 39.62
CA LEU A 113 11.19 10.79 38.17
C LEU A 113 12.63 11.10 37.74
N LYS A 114 13.37 11.93 38.49
CA LYS A 114 14.80 12.15 38.24
C LYS A 114 15.61 10.87 38.37
N SER A 115 15.35 10.08 39.40
CA SER A 115 15.97 8.76 39.58
C SER A 115 15.62 7.81 38.44
N TYR A 116 14.35 7.79 38.01
CA TYR A 116 13.94 7.03 36.83
C TYR A 116 14.74 7.46 35.59
N LYS A 117 14.84 8.76 35.32
CA LYS A 117 15.61 9.29 34.18
C LYS A 117 17.08 8.93 34.26
N ALA A 118 17.68 8.95 35.45
CA ALA A 118 19.08 8.57 35.63
C ALA A 118 19.32 7.08 35.30
N VAL A 119 18.34 6.20 35.55
CA VAL A 119 18.43 4.77 35.29
C VAL A 119 18.07 4.41 33.84
N HIS A 120 16.99 4.98 33.32
CA HIS A 120 16.41 4.61 32.01
C HIS A 120 16.84 5.54 30.87
N GLY A 121 17.41 6.70 31.18
CA GLY A 121 17.85 7.71 30.21
C GLY A 121 16.73 8.63 29.70
N ASP A 122 15.47 8.36 30.04
CA ASP A 122 14.31 9.09 29.56
C ASP A 122 13.28 9.38 30.66
N THR A 123 12.21 10.11 30.33
CA THR A 123 11.07 10.36 31.24
C THR A 123 9.81 9.57 30.82
N LEU A 124 9.96 8.51 30.03
CA LEU A 124 8.88 7.73 29.42
C LEU A 124 8.35 6.66 30.37
N VAL A 125 8.04 7.06 31.61
CA VAL A 125 7.53 6.14 32.64
C VAL A 125 6.22 5.48 32.16
N PRO A 126 6.14 4.14 32.12
CA PRO A 126 4.90 3.43 31.82
C PRO A 126 3.84 3.69 32.89
N VAL A 127 2.57 3.83 32.49
CA VAL A 127 1.46 4.01 33.45
C VAL A 127 1.44 2.88 34.49
N ARG A 128 1.67 1.65 34.03
CA ARG A 128 1.81 0.46 34.88
C ARG A 128 3.29 0.14 35.14
N TYR A 129 4.01 1.09 35.75
CA TYR A 129 5.42 0.88 36.09
C TYR A 129 5.55 -0.09 37.29
N PRO A 130 6.13 -1.30 37.12
CA PRO A 130 6.11 -2.32 38.16
C PRO A 130 6.85 -1.93 39.44
N ASP A 131 8.00 -1.26 39.31
CA ASP A 131 8.85 -0.93 40.45
C ASP A 131 8.29 0.24 41.28
N ASN A 132 7.53 1.13 40.62
CA ASN A 132 6.84 2.23 41.31
C ASN A 132 5.53 2.60 40.59
N PRO A 133 4.41 1.93 40.90
CA PRO A 133 3.12 2.21 40.28
C PRO A 133 2.59 3.62 40.58
N GLN A 134 2.96 4.20 41.73
CA GLN A 134 2.56 5.56 42.09
C GLN A 134 3.21 6.59 41.16
N LEU A 135 4.49 6.39 40.83
CA LEU A 135 5.19 7.23 39.86
C LEU A 135 4.56 7.14 38.46
N GLY A 136 4.23 5.93 38.00
CA GLY A 136 3.56 5.73 36.70
C GLY A 136 2.24 6.48 36.58
N ASN A 137 1.39 6.37 37.61
CA ASN A 137 0.12 7.11 37.68
C ASN A 137 0.34 8.62 37.82
N TRP A 138 1.31 9.04 38.64
CA TRP A 138 1.61 10.45 38.84
C TRP A 138 2.09 11.14 37.57
N VAL A 139 2.99 10.49 36.80
CA VAL A 139 3.48 10.97 35.50
C VAL A 139 2.34 11.08 34.48
N ASP A 140 1.47 10.07 34.41
CA ASP A 140 0.31 10.11 33.52
C ASP A 140 -0.64 11.27 33.88
N ASN A 141 -0.90 11.47 35.17
CA ASN A 141 -1.69 12.59 35.66
C ASN A 141 -1.09 13.95 35.29
N GLN A 142 0.25 14.11 35.32
CA GLN A 142 0.88 15.36 34.86
C GLN A 142 0.59 15.60 33.36
N ARG A 143 0.72 14.57 32.51
CA ARG A 143 0.42 14.67 31.07
C ARG A 143 -1.04 14.99 30.80
N GLN A 144 -1.97 14.38 31.56
CA GLN A 144 -3.40 14.65 31.43
C GLN A 144 -3.75 16.09 31.81
N LYS A 145 -3.23 16.57 32.95
CA LYS A 145 -3.46 17.95 33.41
C LYS A 145 -2.91 18.97 32.41
N TYR A 146 -1.72 18.73 31.87
CA TYR A 146 -1.12 19.61 30.87
C TYR A 146 -1.96 19.66 29.59
N ARG A 147 -2.49 18.52 29.11
CA ARG A 147 -3.39 18.49 27.95
C ARG A 147 -4.68 19.27 28.18
N MET A 148 -5.33 19.05 29.33
CA MET A 148 -6.56 19.79 29.69
C MET A 148 -6.32 21.29 29.79
N ARG A 149 -5.12 21.71 30.22
CA ARG A 149 -4.74 23.13 30.24
C ARG A 149 -4.66 23.72 28.84
N LEU A 150 -3.97 23.05 27.92
CA LEU A 150 -3.87 23.51 26.53
C LEU A 150 -5.25 23.65 25.87
N GLU A 151 -6.19 22.75 26.18
CA GLU A 151 -7.58 22.80 25.70
C GLU A 151 -8.40 23.90 26.38
N ALA A 152 -8.10 24.25 27.64
CA ALA A 152 -8.83 25.28 28.39
C ALA A 152 -8.44 26.71 28.00
N ASP A 153 -7.16 26.94 27.67
CA ASP A 153 -6.65 28.24 27.20
C ASP A 153 -7.27 28.67 25.85
N GLU A 154 -7.91 27.74 25.13
CA GLU A 154 -8.56 27.99 23.83
C GLU A 154 -10.03 28.47 23.96
N PHE A 155 -10.68 28.36 25.13
CA PHE A 155 -12.16 28.49 25.24
C PHE A 155 -12.70 29.65 26.09
N ASP A 156 -12.04 30.13 27.15
CA ASP A 156 -12.58 31.25 27.94
C ASP A 156 -11.46 31.93 28.75
N GLY A 157 -11.14 33.18 28.41
CA GLY A 157 -10.06 33.99 29.03
C GLY A 157 -10.34 34.41 30.47
N LYS A 158 -10.68 33.46 31.35
CA LYS A 158 -10.84 33.68 32.79
C LYS A 158 -9.50 33.55 33.51
N ASP A 159 -9.24 34.53 34.37
CA ASP A 159 -8.08 34.60 35.24
C ASP A 159 -8.05 33.40 36.19
N ASN A 160 -6.96 32.63 36.11
CA ASN A 160 -6.83 31.33 36.75
C ASN A 160 -5.57 31.38 37.62
N SER A 161 -5.63 31.97 38.81
CA SER A 161 -4.48 32.12 39.72
C SER A 161 -3.82 30.78 40.11
N LYS A 162 -4.53 29.65 39.97
CA LYS A 162 -3.97 28.27 40.06
C LYS A 162 -3.07 27.86 38.88
N ALA A 163 -3.02 28.64 37.80
CA ALA A 163 -2.14 28.41 36.66
C ALA A 163 -0.68 28.78 36.98
N TYR A 164 -0.44 29.77 37.84
CA TYR A 164 0.91 30.22 38.20
C TYR A 164 1.72 29.15 38.97
N GLU A 165 1.11 28.45 39.93
CA GLU A 165 1.75 27.28 40.59
C GLU A 165 1.93 26.09 39.65
N ALA A 166 1.12 26.01 38.59
CA ALA A 166 1.29 25.00 37.55
C ALA A 166 2.45 25.34 36.62
N ASP A 167 2.75 26.62 36.39
CA ASP A 167 3.87 27.08 35.56
C ASP A 167 5.24 26.72 36.16
N GLU A 168 5.46 26.94 37.46
CA GLU A 168 6.72 26.55 38.10
C GLU A 168 6.95 25.03 38.05
N ARG A 169 5.88 24.24 38.22
CA ARG A 169 5.94 22.77 38.11
C ARG A 169 6.19 22.31 36.68
N VAL A 170 5.59 22.99 35.70
CA VAL A 170 5.85 22.75 34.27
C VAL A 170 7.30 23.06 33.95
N ASP A 171 7.85 24.17 34.44
CA ASP A 171 9.25 24.55 34.24
C ASP A 171 10.22 23.56 34.89
N LYS A 172 9.92 23.08 36.10
CA LYS A 172 10.71 22.01 36.75
C LYS A 172 10.71 20.72 35.90
N LEU A 173 9.56 20.33 35.36
CA LEU A 173 9.47 19.16 34.46
C LEU A 173 10.19 19.40 33.12
N ASN A 174 10.06 20.58 32.53
CA ASN A 174 10.78 20.97 31.32
C ASN A 174 12.30 20.96 31.53
N SER A 175 12.79 21.39 32.70
CA SER A 175 14.23 21.40 33.03
C SER A 175 14.88 20.02 33.00
N ILE A 176 14.09 18.96 33.20
CA ILE A 176 14.55 17.56 33.09
C ILE A 176 14.18 16.94 31.75
N GLY A 177 13.75 17.72 30.75
CA GLY A 177 13.36 17.25 29.43
C GLY A 177 12.13 16.34 29.45
N PHE A 178 11.14 16.65 30.30
CA PHE A 178 9.95 15.83 30.44
C PHE A 178 9.12 15.79 29.15
N VAL A 179 8.83 14.58 28.67
CA VAL A 179 8.00 14.35 27.49
C VAL A 179 6.51 14.41 27.86
N TRP A 180 5.88 15.54 27.53
CA TRP A 180 4.45 15.78 27.72
C TRP A 180 3.56 14.97 26.76
N ASN A 181 3.93 14.90 25.47
CA ASN A 181 3.20 14.14 24.47
C ASN A 181 4.01 12.94 23.97
N LEU A 182 3.65 11.75 24.46
CA LEU A 182 4.25 10.49 24.04
C LEU A 182 4.03 10.20 22.55
N TYR A 183 2.87 10.57 22.01
CA TYR A 183 2.56 10.30 20.61
C TYR A 183 3.49 11.09 19.68
N ASP A 184 3.70 12.37 19.95
CA ASP A 184 4.61 13.22 19.18
C ASP A 184 6.05 12.74 19.31
N HIS A 185 6.47 12.36 20.51
CA HIS A 185 7.80 11.82 20.75
C HIS A 185 8.08 10.55 19.91
N TYR A 186 7.20 9.54 19.99
CA TYR A 186 7.37 8.33 19.18
C TYR A 186 7.21 8.59 17.69
N TRP A 187 6.35 9.54 17.29
CA TRP A 187 6.23 9.94 15.89
C TRP A 187 7.54 10.54 15.38
N ASN A 188 8.17 11.43 16.14
CA ASN A 188 9.45 12.05 15.78
C ASN A 188 10.59 11.02 15.69
N ILE A 189 10.64 10.04 16.60
CA ILE A 189 11.61 8.93 16.50
C ILE A 189 11.42 8.17 15.18
N ARG A 190 10.19 7.78 14.84
CA ARG A 190 9.90 7.06 13.58
C ARG A 190 10.17 7.92 12.34
N TYR A 191 9.97 9.22 12.44
CA TYR A 191 10.29 10.16 11.37
C TYR A 191 11.81 10.24 11.12
N GLU A 192 12.63 10.29 12.16
CA GLU A 192 14.10 10.26 12.00
C GLU A 192 14.58 8.91 11.45
N GLU A 193 14.03 7.78 11.93
CA GLU A 193 14.30 6.45 11.35
C GLU A 193 13.92 6.36 9.86
N LEU A 194 12.83 7.04 9.45
CA LEU A 194 12.43 7.12 8.05
C LEU A 194 13.40 7.96 7.23
N LYS A 195 13.92 9.08 7.77
CA LYS A 195 14.94 9.88 7.10
C LYS A 195 16.20 9.08 6.85
N GLU A 196 16.66 8.31 7.83
CA GLU A 196 17.79 7.39 7.67
C GLU A 196 17.50 6.35 6.57
N TYR A 197 16.30 5.76 6.58
CA TYR A 197 15.90 4.81 5.54
C TYR A 197 15.94 5.43 4.14
N VAL A 198 15.39 6.65 3.99
CA VAL A 198 15.37 7.37 2.70
C VAL A 198 16.79 7.71 2.25
N ALA A 199 17.68 8.10 3.16
CA ALA A 199 19.08 8.33 2.84
C ALA A 199 19.81 7.04 2.38
N GLU A 200 19.47 5.89 2.98
CA GLU A 200 20.07 4.59 2.65
C GLU A 200 19.51 3.99 1.33
N HIS A 201 18.21 4.11 1.08
CA HIS A 201 17.51 3.41 -0.02
C HIS A 201 17.08 4.33 -1.18
N GLY A 202 17.17 5.65 -1.01
CA GLY A 202 16.80 6.67 -2.00
C GLY A 202 15.28 6.90 -2.15
N ASN A 203 14.44 6.21 -1.38
CA ASN A 203 12.98 6.38 -1.39
C ASN A 203 12.35 5.99 -0.04
N SER A 204 11.06 6.29 0.14
CA SER A 204 10.32 5.96 1.36
C SER A 204 9.44 4.69 1.26
N LEU A 205 9.70 3.80 0.29
CA LEU A 205 8.98 2.52 0.12
C LEU A 205 9.47 1.47 1.14
N VAL A 206 9.29 1.75 2.43
CA VAL A 206 9.64 0.81 3.50
C VAL A 206 8.74 -0.44 3.42
N PRO A 207 9.30 -1.66 3.35
CA PRO A 207 8.53 -2.89 3.41
C PRO A 207 7.81 -3.02 4.77
N THR A 208 6.58 -3.54 4.78
CA THR A 208 5.83 -3.76 6.02
C THR A 208 6.58 -4.67 7.01
N ASN A 209 7.28 -5.68 6.48
CA ASN A 209 8.13 -6.59 7.24
C ASN A 209 9.60 -6.22 7.09
N TYR A 210 9.93 -4.94 7.24
CA TYR A 210 11.31 -4.47 7.15
C TYR A 210 12.16 -5.13 8.23
N ALA A 211 13.13 -5.95 7.81
CA ALA A 211 13.88 -6.84 8.70
C ALA A 211 14.69 -6.10 9.78
N LYS A 212 15.27 -4.94 9.42
CA LYS A 212 16.05 -4.10 10.35
C LYS A 212 15.17 -3.42 11.39
N ASN A 213 13.95 -3.02 11.00
CA ASN A 213 13.01 -2.30 11.87
C ASN A 213 11.56 -2.52 11.43
N GLN A 214 10.91 -3.55 11.97
CA GLN A 214 9.52 -3.87 11.62
C GLN A 214 8.54 -2.79 12.11
N SER A 215 8.87 -2.11 13.21
CA SER A 215 8.04 -1.02 13.74
C SER A 215 7.95 0.16 12.78
N LEU A 216 9.05 0.50 12.08
CA LEU A 216 9.06 1.52 11.04
C LEU A 216 8.14 1.14 9.87
N GLY A 217 8.22 -0.10 9.37
CA GLY A 217 7.38 -0.58 8.27
C GLY A 217 5.89 -0.51 8.59
N LEU A 218 5.51 -0.90 9.81
CA LEU A 218 4.12 -0.77 10.29
C LEU A 218 3.70 0.69 10.48
N TRP A 219 4.60 1.55 10.97
CA TRP A 219 4.33 2.97 11.15
C TRP A 219 4.10 3.68 9.81
N VAL A 220 4.96 3.45 8.81
CA VAL A 220 4.81 3.99 7.45
C VAL A 220 3.49 3.54 6.82
N LEU A 221 3.13 2.26 6.96
CA LEU A 221 1.83 1.75 6.52
C LEU A 221 0.67 2.49 7.17
N LYS A 222 0.77 2.78 8.48
CA LYS A 222 -0.25 3.53 9.23
C LYS A 222 -0.36 4.97 8.73
N GLN A 223 0.75 5.66 8.44
CA GLN A 223 0.72 7.02 7.89
C GLN A 223 -0.01 7.08 6.54
N ARG A 224 0.31 6.17 5.61
CA ARG A 224 -0.38 6.07 4.31
C ARG A 224 -1.88 5.81 4.48
N ARG A 225 -2.25 4.91 5.39
CA ARG A 225 -3.66 4.60 5.68
C ARG A 225 -4.39 5.81 6.24
N ASN A 226 -3.81 6.48 7.22
CA ASN A 226 -4.42 7.65 7.88
C ASN A 226 -4.63 8.78 6.87
N PHE A 227 -3.65 9.05 6.02
CA PHE A 227 -3.75 10.05 4.96
C PHE A 227 -4.88 9.72 3.98
N LYS A 228 -4.96 8.47 3.52
CA LYS A 228 -6.02 8.02 2.61
C LYS A 228 -7.41 8.12 3.23
N VAL A 229 -7.57 7.70 4.49
CA VAL A 229 -8.86 7.81 5.20
C VAL A 229 -9.24 9.27 5.36
N GLY A 230 -8.30 10.12 5.77
CA GLY A 230 -8.52 11.56 5.93
C GLY A 230 -8.96 12.26 4.64
N GLN A 231 -8.39 11.88 3.50
CA GLN A 231 -8.81 12.39 2.19
C GLN A 231 -10.25 11.97 1.81
N LEU A 232 -10.66 10.76 2.19
CA LEU A 232 -12.00 10.23 1.86
C LEU A 232 -13.09 10.78 2.78
N GLU A 233 -12.80 10.90 4.07
CA GLU A 233 -13.76 11.32 5.10
C GLU A 233 -13.77 12.84 5.29
N GLY A 234 -12.83 13.57 4.67
CA GLY A 234 -12.72 15.03 4.76
C GLY A 234 -12.31 15.53 6.14
N ASN A 235 -11.86 14.64 7.03
CA ASN A 235 -11.44 14.97 8.38
C ASN A 235 -10.17 14.19 8.73
N LEU A 236 -9.04 14.91 8.81
CA LEU A 236 -7.85 14.39 9.47
C LEU A 236 -7.86 14.90 10.91
N SER A 237 -7.89 13.97 11.87
CA SER A 237 -7.63 14.35 13.25
C SER A 237 -6.21 14.90 13.37
N GLU A 238 -6.08 16.10 13.92
CA GLU A 238 -4.80 16.78 14.20
C GLU A 238 -3.86 15.88 15.02
N ALA A 239 -4.43 15.11 15.95
CA ALA A 239 -3.69 14.15 16.77
C ALA A 239 -3.13 12.97 15.96
N ILE A 240 -3.76 12.59 14.85
CA ILE A 240 -3.41 11.39 14.07
C ILE A 240 -2.41 11.73 12.98
N LEU A 241 -2.69 12.75 12.16
CA LEU A 241 -1.85 13.21 11.06
C LEU A 241 -2.14 14.70 10.78
N SER A 242 -1.49 15.57 11.56
CA SER A 242 -1.57 17.03 11.41
C SER A 242 -0.99 17.52 10.09
N LYS A 243 -1.31 18.76 9.73
CA LYS A 243 -0.73 19.43 8.55
C LYS A 243 0.80 19.51 8.64
N GLU A 244 1.33 19.85 9.82
CA GLU A 244 2.78 19.91 10.06
C GLU A 244 3.47 18.56 9.82
N ARG A 245 2.83 17.46 10.22
CA ARG A 245 3.37 16.10 9.99
C ARG A 245 3.37 15.73 8.50
N ILE A 246 2.35 16.16 7.77
CA ILE A 246 2.28 15.96 6.32
C ILE A 246 3.41 16.74 5.65
N GLU A 247 3.60 18.01 6.03
CA GLU A 247 4.68 18.86 5.49
C GLU A 247 6.06 18.24 5.76
N LYS A 248 6.34 17.80 6.99
CA LYS A 248 7.59 17.08 7.33
C LYS A 248 7.80 15.82 6.48
N LEU A 249 6.75 15.03 6.25
CA LEU A 249 6.83 13.85 5.42
C LEU A 249 7.04 14.21 3.93
N ASP A 250 6.38 15.25 3.44
CA ASP A 250 6.54 15.74 2.07
C ASP A 250 7.96 16.27 1.80
N GLU A 251 8.57 16.97 2.77
CA GLU A 251 9.95 17.47 2.70
C GLU A 251 10.97 16.37 2.42
N ILE A 252 10.78 15.19 2.99
CA ILE A 252 11.67 14.03 2.79
C ILE A 252 11.27 13.17 1.59
N GLY A 253 10.32 13.65 0.77
CA GLY A 253 9.85 12.94 -0.42
C GLY A 253 8.99 11.72 -0.10
N PHE A 254 8.17 11.77 0.96
CA PHE A 254 7.36 10.63 1.35
C PHE A 254 6.32 10.24 0.30
N ILE A 255 6.42 8.99 -0.18
CA ILE A 255 5.47 8.38 -1.09
C ILE A 255 4.21 7.95 -0.33
N TRP A 256 3.14 8.72 -0.50
CA TRP A 256 1.81 8.45 0.06
C TRP A 256 1.10 7.26 -0.60
N ASP A 257 1.23 7.09 -1.92
CA ASP A 257 0.70 5.94 -2.66
C ASP A 257 1.83 5.02 -3.15
N ALA A 258 2.10 3.98 -2.35
CA ALA A 258 3.11 2.98 -2.68
C ALA A 258 2.78 2.18 -3.95
N HIS A 259 1.50 1.95 -4.24
CA HIS A 259 1.09 1.19 -5.42
C HIS A 259 1.27 2.02 -6.70
N GLU A 260 0.98 3.31 -6.64
CA GLU A 260 1.23 4.23 -7.75
C GLU A 260 2.74 4.37 -8.03
N ALA A 261 3.56 4.57 -7.00
CA ALA A 261 5.02 4.65 -7.18
C ALA A 261 5.61 3.37 -7.78
N GLN A 262 5.20 2.19 -7.29
CA GLN A 262 5.62 0.91 -7.87
C GLN A 262 5.18 0.75 -9.32
N TRP A 263 3.99 1.26 -9.69
CA TRP A 263 3.54 1.23 -11.07
C TRP A 263 4.44 2.08 -11.98
N PHE A 264 4.86 3.26 -11.53
CA PHE A 264 5.79 4.13 -12.28
C PHE A 264 7.20 3.54 -12.37
N GLU A 265 7.70 2.90 -11.32
CA GLU A 265 8.97 2.16 -11.35
C GLU A 265 8.95 1.07 -12.43
N ARG A 266 7.88 0.24 -12.46
CA ARG A 266 7.70 -0.80 -13.50
C ARG A 266 7.53 -0.21 -14.90
N LEU A 267 6.93 0.98 -15.03
CA LEU A 267 6.86 1.70 -16.30
C LEU A 267 8.27 2.12 -16.76
N GLN A 268 9.14 2.61 -15.87
CA GLN A 268 10.52 2.95 -16.25
C GLN A 268 11.32 1.71 -16.68
N GLU A 269 11.19 0.60 -15.96
CA GLU A 269 11.79 -0.68 -16.37
C GLU A 269 11.31 -1.15 -17.75
N LEU A 270 10.04 -0.90 -18.09
CA LEU A 270 9.51 -1.18 -19.42
C LEU A 270 10.16 -0.29 -20.50
N LYS A 271 10.41 0.99 -20.22
CA LYS A 271 11.12 1.89 -21.16
C LYS A 271 12.54 1.39 -21.42
N GLU A 272 13.23 0.96 -20.36
CA GLU A 272 14.57 0.37 -20.48
C GLU A 272 14.54 -0.95 -21.26
N TYR A 273 13.57 -1.82 -21.00
CA TYR A 273 13.36 -3.03 -21.79
C TYR A 273 13.17 -2.68 -23.27
N LYS A 274 12.32 -1.69 -23.60
CA LYS A 274 12.09 -1.25 -24.97
C LYS A 274 13.36 -0.70 -25.62
N LYS A 275 14.17 0.07 -24.89
CA LYS A 275 15.46 0.56 -25.38
C LYS A 275 16.40 -0.59 -25.74
N ASN A 276 16.42 -1.66 -24.94
CA ASN A 276 17.33 -2.79 -25.11
C ASN A 276 16.83 -3.84 -26.12
N HIS A 277 15.51 -4.01 -26.27
CA HIS A 277 14.89 -5.06 -27.09
C HIS A 277 14.19 -4.54 -28.34
N GLY A 278 13.91 -3.23 -28.44
CA GLY A 278 13.22 -2.59 -29.56
C GLY A 278 11.68 -2.67 -29.50
N ASP A 279 11.12 -3.41 -28.55
CA ASP A 279 9.68 -3.61 -28.40
C ASP A 279 9.24 -3.64 -26.92
N THR A 280 7.93 -3.72 -26.68
CA THR A 280 7.36 -3.88 -25.32
C THR A 280 6.84 -5.31 -25.08
N LEU A 281 7.34 -6.30 -25.82
CA LEU A 281 6.90 -7.70 -25.77
C LEU A 281 7.61 -8.47 -24.65
N VAL A 282 7.54 -7.95 -23.43
CA VAL A 282 8.15 -8.61 -22.27
C VAL A 282 7.51 -10.00 -22.06
N PRO A 283 8.31 -11.08 -22.00
CA PRO A 283 7.81 -12.41 -21.68
C PRO A 283 7.21 -12.47 -20.27
N LYS A 284 6.14 -13.26 -20.09
CA LYS A 284 5.53 -13.47 -18.76
C LYS A 284 6.54 -13.98 -17.73
N VAL A 285 7.47 -14.84 -18.17
CA VAL A 285 8.63 -15.27 -17.39
C VAL A 285 9.85 -14.63 -18.02
N TYR A 286 10.20 -13.43 -17.56
CA TYR A 286 11.40 -12.72 -17.97
C TYR A 286 12.50 -12.95 -16.91
N PRO A 287 13.56 -13.73 -17.19
CA PRO A 287 14.53 -14.12 -16.16
C PRO A 287 15.29 -12.94 -15.55
N ALA A 288 15.63 -11.93 -16.36
CA ALA A 288 16.36 -10.75 -15.89
C ALA A 288 15.51 -9.88 -14.94
N ASN A 289 14.20 -9.81 -15.16
CA ASN A 289 13.28 -9.15 -14.25
C ASN A 289 11.90 -9.84 -14.25
N ARG A 290 11.72 -10.77 -13.30
CA ARG A 290 10.46 -11.54 -13.19
C ARG A 290 9.27 -10.66 -12.78
N LEU A 291 9.51 -9.55 -12.08
CA LEU A 291 8.47 -8.64 -11.63
C LEU A 291 7.90 -7.87 -12.82
N LEU A 292 8.75 -7.37 -13.72
CA LEU A 292 8.34 -6.70 -14.95
C LEU A 292 7.49 -7.62 -15.84
N GLY A 293 7.93 -8.86 -16.07
CA GLY A 293 7.19 -9.82 -16.89
C GLY A 293 5.79 -10.13 -16.35
N ARG A 294 5.65 -10.24 -15.01
CA ARG A 294 4.35 -10.38 -14.35
C ARG A 294 3.52 -9.11 -14.50
N TRP A 295 4.11 -7.95 -14.23
CA TRP A 295 3.45 -6.65 -14.29
C TRP A 295 2.91 -6.35 -15.69
N VAL A 296 3.71 -6.53 -16.74
CA VAL A 296 3.27 -6.36 -18.14
C VAL A 296 2.10 -7.27 -18.48
N ASN A 297 2.14 -8.53 -18.03
CA ASN A 297 1.02 -9.45 -18.24
C ASN A 297 -0.25 -8.99 -17.49
N THR A 298 -0.09 -8.46 -16.28
CA THR A 298 -1.19 -7.84 -15.52
C THR A 298 -1.76 -6.64 -16.25
N GLN A 299 -0.93 -5.74 -16.80
CA GLN A 299 -1.42 -4.56 -17.56
C GLN A 299 -2.28 -4.97 -18.76
N ARG A 300 -1.86 -5.98 -19.53
CA ARG A 300 -2.66 -6.50 -20.65
C ARG A 300 -4.00 -7.09 -20.20
N TRP A 301 -3.99 -7.81 -19.08
CA TRP A 301 -5.19 -8.40 -18.51
C TRP A 301 -6.15 -7.33 -17.98
N ASP A 302 -5.64 -6.34 -17.25
CA ASP A 302 -6.43 -5.23 -16.71
C ASP A 302 -7.02 -4.37 -17.84
N TYR A 303 -6.27 -4.12 -18.92
CA TYR A 303 -6.78 -3.39 -20.08
C TYR A 303 -7.92 -4.14 -20.77
N SER A 304 -7.83 -5.46 -20.90
CA SER A 304 -8.94 -6.26 -21.42
C SER A 304 -10.20 -6.16 -20.55
N HIS A 305 -10.04 -6.09 -19.21
CA HIS A 305 -11.17 -5.89 -18.29
C HIS A 305 -11.71 -4.48 -18.40
N TYR A 306 -10.84 -3.47 -18.50
CA TYR A 306 -11.21 -2.08 -18.71
C TYR A 306 -12.05 -1.91 -19.97
N GLN A 307 -11.64 -2.50 -21.10
CA GLN A 307 -12.39 -2.46 -22.36
C GLN A 307 -13.78 -3.08 -22.22
N LYS A 308 -13.91 -4.24 -21.55
CA LYS A 308 -15.21 -4.87 -21.29
C LYS A 308 -16.11 -4.01 -20.40
N ILE A 309 -15.55 -3.44 -19.33
CA ILE A 309 -16.29 -2.54 -18.44
C ILE A 309 -16.77 -1.31 -19.23
N LYS A 310 -15.89 -0.73 -20.07
CA LYS A 310 -16.23 0.41 -20.94
C LYS A 310 -17.36 0.05 -21.91
N GLU A 311 -17.28 -1.10 -22.56
CA GLU A 311 -18.32 -1.60 -23.48
C GLU A 311 -19.66 -1.79 -22.75
N ILE A 312 -19.67 -2.43 -21.58
CA ILE A 312 -20.88 -2.59 -20.76
C ILE A 312 -21.41 -1.22 -20.33
N SER A 313 -20.55 -0.32 -19.88
CA SER A 313 -20.96 1.01 -19.42
C SER A 313 -21.60 1.84 -20.53
N GLU A 314 -21.10 1.72 -21.76
CA GLU A 314 -21.69 2.43 -22.91
C GLU A 314 -23.01 1.76 -23.34
N LYS A 315 -23.03 0.43 -23.41
CA LYS A 315 -24.22 -0.35 -23.80
C LYS A 315 -25.43 -0.10 -22.89
N TRP A 316 -25.18 0.15 -21.60
CA TRP A 316 -26.23 0.31 -20.59
C TRP A 316 -26.29 1.73 -20.00
N LYS A 317 -25.69 2.72 -20.67
CA LYS A 317 -25.57 4.10 -20.17
C LYS A 317 -26.92 4.79 -19.92
N ASP A 318 -27.90 4.51 -20.76
CA ASP A 318 -29.24 5.14 -20.72
C ASP A 318 -30.26 4.31 -19.93
N VAL A 319 -29.83 3.21 -19.30
CA VAL A 319 -30.73 2.31 -18.56
C VAL A 319 -30.72 2.67 -17.08
N GLU A 320 -31.84 3.20 -16.59
CA GLU A 320 -31.99 3.68 -15.21
C GLU A 320 -31.91 2.54 -14.17
N VAL A 321 -32.38 1.33 -14.52
CA VAL A 321 -32.34 0.15 -13.66
C VAL A 321 -31.64 -1.00 -14.36
N LEU A 322 -30.40 -1.28 -13.95
CA LEU A 322 -29.63 -2.41 -14.46
C LEU A 322 -30.21 -3.74 -13.97
N ASP A 323 -30.25 -4.72 -14.86
CA ASP A 323 -30.54 -6.12 -14.51
C ASP A 323 -29.48 -6.67 -13.54
N ASP A 324 -29.90 -7.57 -12.65
CA ASP A 324 -29.01 -8.10 -11.61
C ASP A 324 -27.85 -8.93 -12.19
N LYS A 325 -28.02 -9.57 -13.36
CA LYS A 325 -26.92 -10.26 -14.05
C LYS A 325 -25.88 -9.28 -14.56
N VAL A 326 -26.31 -8.11 -15.04
CA VAL A 326 -25.39 -7.05 -15.52
C VAL A 326 -24.61 -6.48 -14.34
N LYS A 327 -25.28 -6.24 -13.21
CA LYS A 327 -24.60 -5.81 -11.97
C LYS A 327 -23.58 -6.83 -11.50
N GLU A 328 -23.91 -8.11 -11.50
CA GLU A 328 -22.98 -9.18 -11.10
C GLU A 328 -21.77 -9.26 -12.03
N GLU A 329 -21.96 -9.10 -13.34
CA GLU A 329 -20.85 -9.10 -14.30
C GLU A 329 -19.95 -7.87 -14.14
N ILE A 330 -20.51 -6.67 -13.93
CA ILE A 330 -19.74 -5.46 -13.62
C ILE A 330 -18.92 -5.68 -12.34
N ASP A 331 -19.55 -6.17 -11.28
CA ASP A 331 -18.88 -6.44 -10.00
C ASP A 331 -17.78 -7.52 -10.13
N ARG A 332 -17.99 -8.55 -10.94
CA ARG A 332 -16.99 -9.58 -11.25
C ARG A 332 -15.77 -8.98 -11.97
N LEU A 333 -15.99 -8.08 -12.92
CA LEU A 333 -14.93 -7.42 -13.69
C LEU A 333 -14.16 -6.41 -12.83
N THR A 334 -14.85 -5.64 -11.99
CA THR A 334 -14.22 -4.62 -11.14
C THR A 334 -13.46 -5.23 -9.96
N ARG A 335 -13.97 -6.29 -9.33
CA ARG A 335 -13.31 -6.96 -8.17
C ARG A 335 -11.90 -7.47 -8.46
N ARG A 336 -11.62 -7.83 -9.70
CA ARG A 336 -10.33 -8.44 -10.08
C ARG A 336 -9.36 -7.45 -10.75
N SER A 337 -9.86 -6.30 -11.21
CA SER A 337 -9.05 -5.26 -11.85
C SER A 337 -8.11 -4.60 -10.84
N THR A 338 -6.83 -4.40 -11.20
CA THR A 338 -5.86 -3.68 -10.35
C THR A 338 -6.01 -2.15 -10.44
N GLY A 339 -7.10 -1.67 -11.05
CA GLY A 339 -7.36 -0.24 -11.22
C GLY A 339 -6.64 0.34 -12.43
N MET A 340 -6.84 -0.24 -13.62
CA MET A 340 -6.43 0.40 -14.87
C MET A 340 -7.21 1.70 -15.07
N THR A 341 -6.50 2.78 -15.40
CA THR A 341 -7.07 4.11 -15.62
C THR A 341 -6.69 4.62 -17.01
N GLU A 342 -7.46 5.56 -17.53
CA GLU A 342 -7.16 6.20 -18.83
C GLU A 342 -5.76 6.83 -18.85
N LYS A 343 -5.34 7.45 -17.74
CA LYS A 343 -3.98 7.99 -17.58
C LYS A 343 -2.91 6.92 -17.75
N ARG A 344 -3.08 5.74 -17.13
CA ARG A 344 -2.13 4.62 -17.25
C ARG A 344 -2.08 4.08 -18.67
N ILE A 345 -3.23 4.02 -19.34
CA ILE A 345 -3.34 3.60 -20.74
C ILE A 345 -2.55 4.56 -21.63
N GLN A 346 -2.79 5.88 -21.51
CA GLN A 346 -2.07 6.90 -22.29
C GLN A 346 -0.56 6.85 -22.08
N LEU A 347 -0.10 6.66 -20.83
CA LEU A 347 1.31 6.54 -20.52
C LEU A 347 1.96 5.30 -21.16
N LEU A 348 1.24 4.17 -21.20
CA LEU A 348 1.71 2.95 -21.84
C LEU A 348 1.71 3.09 -23.38
N GLU A 349 0.67 3.69 -23.94
CA GLU A 349 0.56 3.93 -25.38
C GLU A 349 1.61 4.92 -25.91
N ALA A 350 1.97 5.95 -25.12
CA ALA A 350 3.09 6.84 -25.42
C ALA A 350 4.41 6.07 -25.58
N GLU A 351 4.57 4.97 -24.84
CA GLU A 351 5.71 4.06 -24.96
C GLU A 351 5.51 2.97 -26.03
N GLY A 352 4.45 3.04 -26.85
CA GLY A 352 4.16 2.06 -27.90
C GLY A 352 3.80 0.69 -27.34
N PHE A 353 3.14 0.63 -26.18
CA PHE A 353 2.84 -0.61 -25.51
C PHE A 353 1.90 -1.51 -26.32
N VAL A 354 2.34 -2.75 -26.55
CA VAL A 354 1.56 -3.78 -27.22
C VAL A 354 0.59 -4.46 -26.24
N TRP A 355 -0.68 -4.04 -26.29
CA TRP A 355 -1.78 -4.60 -25.49
C TRP A 355 -2.09 -6.06 -25.83
N ASP A 356 -2.18 -6.41 -27.11
CA ASP A 356 -2.36 -7.79 -27.57
C ASP A 356 -1.08 -8.33 -28.22
N ALA A 357 -0.22 -8.92 -27.40
CA ALA A 357 1.01 -9.56 -27.86
C ALA A 357 0.76 -10.70 -28.87
N ARG A 358 -0.36 -11.43 -28.76
CA ARG A 358 -0.65 -12.55 -29.66
C ARG A 358 -1.06 -12.02 -31.04
N ALA A 359 -1.91 -11.00 -31.08
CA ALA A 359 -2.30 -10.35 -32.33
C ALA A 359 -1.09 -9.68 -32.99
N TYR A 360 -0.25 -8.97 -32.23
CA TYR A 360 0.95 -8.32 -32.75
C TYR A 360 1.93 -9.33 -33.36
N VAL A 361 2.27 -10.41 -32.64
CA VAL A 361 3.18 -11.44 -33.15
C VAL A 361 2.60 -12.13 -34.38
N TRP A 362 1.29 -12.38 -34.40
CA TRP A 362 0.63 -12.95 -35.58
C TRP A 362 0.73 -12.00 -36.78
N GLU A 363 0.45 -10.71 -36.59
CA GLU A 363 0.52 -9.70 -37.65
C GLU A 363 1.94 -9.52 -38.18
N SER A 364 2.94 -9.48 -37.30
CA SER A 364 4.36 -9.43 -37.68
C SER A 364 4.75 -10.61 -38.58
N ARG A 365 4.38 -11.84 -38.19
CA ARG A 365 4.62 -13.05 -39.03
C ARG A 365 3.84 -13.04 -40.32
N PHE A 366 2.64 -12.50 -40.33
CA PHE A 366 1.86 -12.31 -41.55
C PHE A 366 2.54 -11.33 -42.51
N GLN A 367 3.12 -10.23 -42.02
CA GLN A 367 3.88 -9.30 -42.86
C GLN A 367 5.16 -9.94 -43.41
N GLU A 368 5.88 -10.75 -42.62
CA GLU A 368 7.03 -11.54 -43.10
C GLU A 368 6.61 -12.50 -44.24
N LEU A 369 5.48 -13.18 -44.08
CA LEU A 369 4.94 -14.08 -45.11
C LEU A 369 4.52 -13.30 -46.36
N ARG A 370 3.89 -12.15 -46.20
CA ARG A 370 3.51 -11.29 -47.33
C ARG A 370 4.74 -10.82 -48.12
N ALA A 371 5.81 -10.43 -47.43
CA ALA A 371 7.08 -10.08 -48.06
C ALA A 371 7.69 -11.29 -48.80
N PHE A 372 7.63 -12.48 -48.20
CA PHE A 372 8.08 -13.72 -48.85
C PHE A 372 7.29 -14.01 -50.12
N VAL A 373 5.95 -13.93 -50.07
CA VAL A 373 5.08 -14.14 -51.24
C VAL A 373 5.39 -13.11 -52.33
N SER A 374 5.59 -11.85 -51.97
CA SER A 374 5.93 -10.80 -52.93
C SER A 374 7.25 -11.06 -53.64
N LEU A 375 8.22 -11.71 -52.99
CA LEU A 375 9.52 -12.01 -53.56
C LEU A 375 9.53 -13.30 -54.39
N ASN A 376 8.78 -14.33 -53.96
CA ASN A 376 8.84 -15.67 -54.53
C ASN A 376 7.63 -16.04 -55.40
N GLY A 377 6.56 -15.24 -55.37
CA GLY A 377 5.30 -15.52 -56.09
C GLY A 377 4.42 -16.62 -55.46
N HIS A 378 4.84 -17.23 -54.35
CA HIS A 378 4.08 -18.29 -53.66
C HIS A 378 4.27 -18.25 -52.15
N SER A 379 3.34 -18.87 -51.40
CA SER A 379 3.39 -18.94 -49.92
C SER A 379 3.93 -20.26 -49.36
N VAL A 380 4.32 -21.19 -50.23
CA VAL A 380 4.88 -22.49 -49.82
C VAL A 380 6.36 -22.33 -49.50
N ILE A 381 6.74 -22.57 -48.24
CA ILE A 381 8.12 -22.46 -47.77
C ILE A 381 8.65 -23.88 -47.51
N GLN A 382 9.54 -24.37 -48.37
CA GLN A 382 10.17 -25.69 -48.24
C GLN A 382 11.64 -25.52 -47.86
N GLU A 383 11.91 -25.25 -46.58
CA GLU A 383 13.27 -25.04 -46.09
C GLU A 383 13.71 -26.12 -45.10
N ARG A 384 15.03 -26.38 -45.05
CA ARG A 384 15.64 -27.27 -44.07
C ARG A 384 15.67 -26.60 -42.69
N ARG A 385 15.73 -27.43 -41.65
CA ARG A 385 15.82 -26.99 -40.26
C ARG A 385 17.02 -26.06 -40.07
N GLY A 386 16.81 -24.89 -39.46
CA GLY A 386 17.86 -23.89 -39.24
C GLY A 386 18.08 -22.93 -40.41
N GLY A 387 17.29 -23.02 -41.49
CA GLY A 387 17.30 -22.05 -42.59
C GLY A 387 16.71 -20.69 -42.20
N LYS A 388 16.88 -19.69 -43.08
CA LYS A 388 16.51 -18.29 -42.86
C LYS A 388 15.00 -18.10 -42.62
N TYR A 389 14.17 -18.83 -43.36
CA TYR A 389 12.71 -18.83 -43.29
C TYR A 389 12.14 -20.01 -42.48
N ASP A 390 12.95 -20.83 -41.83
CA ASP A 390 12.51 -21.97 -41.02
C ASP A 390 11.49 -21.57 -39.93
N PRO A 391 11.65 -20.43 -39.20
CA PRO A 391 10.60 -19.95 -38.29
C PRO A 391 9.28 -19.62 -39.00
N LEU A 392 9.35 -19.00 -40.18
CA LEU A 392 8.19 -18.64 -40.99
C LEU A 392 7.49 -19.87 -41.58
N ALA A 393 8.25 -20.88 -42.00
CA ALA A 393 7.76 -22.17 -42.49
C ALA A 393 6.98 -22.94 -41.40
N ARG A 394 7.52 -22.97 -40.17
CA ARG A 394 6.82 -23.55 -39.01
C ARG A 394 5.53 -22.79 -38.71
N TRP A 395 5.59 -21.46 -38.67
CA TRP A 395 4.43 -20.63 -38.41
C TRP A 395 3.33 -20.82 -39.46
N ALA A 396 3.69 -20.84 -40.76
CA ALA A 396 2.77 -21.10 -41.86
C ALA A 396 2.14 -22.50 -41.75
N SER A 397 2.92 -23.51 -41.33
CA SER A 397 2.42 -24.87 -41.09
C SER A 397 1.40 -24.90 -39.95
N THR A 398 1.63 -24.15 -38.86
CA THR A 398 0.64 -23.98 -37.79
C THR A 398 -0.64 -23.33 -38.31
N GLN A 399 -0.57 -22.34 -39.21
CA GLN A 399 -1.77 -21.73 -39.80
C GLN A 399 -2.59 -22.77 -40.59
N ARG A 400 -1.95 -23.63 -41.39
CA ARG A 400 -2.63 -24.72 -42.12
C ARG A 400 -3.33 -25.71 -41.17
N GLN A 401 -2.67 -26.10 -40.08
CA GLN A 401 -3.28 -26.97 -39.06
C GLN A 401 -4.50 -26.31 -38.40
N ASN A 402 -4.41 -25.02 -38.08
CA ASN A 402 -5.50 -24.27 -37.48
C ASN A 402 -6.68 -24.07 -38.45
N TYR A 403 -6.42 -23.98 -39.76
CA TYR A 403 -7.44 -23.92 -40.79
C TYR A 403 -8.16 -25.26 -40.98
N LYS A 404 -7.42 -26.37 -40.92
CA LYS A 404 -8.04 -27.70 -40.90
C LYS A 404 -8.98 -27.88 -39.69
N LYS A 405 -8.57 -27.38 -38.52
CA LYS A 405 -9.45 -27.36 -37.33
C LYS A 405 -10.67 -26.48 -37.55
N TYR A 406 -10.51 -25.29 -38.13
CA TYR A 406 -11.61 -24.38 -38.47
C TYR A 406 -12.65 -25.07 -39.37
N ASN A 407 -12.20 -25.72 -40.45
CA ASN A 407 -13.09 -26.43 -41.38
C ASN A 407 -13.79 -27.64 -40.74
N ASN A 408 -13.19 -28.23 -39.71
CA ASN A 408 -13.76 -29.34 -38.95
C ASN A 408 -14.59 -28.86 -37.73
N GLU A 409 -14.92 -27.57 -37.65
CA GLU A 409 -15.65 -26.95 -36.54
C GLU A 409 -15.00 -27.16 -35.16
N GLN A 410 -13.69 -27.38 -35.14
CA GLN A 410 -12.93 -27.55 -33.91
C GLN A 410 -12.42 -26.19 -33.38
N PRO A 411 -12.30 -26.03 -32.05
CA PRO A 411 -11.75 -24.81 -31.46
C PRO A 411 -10.36 -24.48 -32.02
N THR A 412 -10.20 -23.26 -32.52
CA THR A 412 -8.98 -22.77 -33.17
C THR A 412 -8.75 -21.29 -32.90
N THR A 413 -7.50 -20.85 -32.96
CA THR A 413 -7.10 -19.44 -32.80
C THR A 413 -7.18 -18.64 -34.11
N LEU A 414 -7.55 -19.31 -35.21
CA LEU A 414 -7.67 -18.72 -36.53
C LEU A 414 -9.09 -18.17 -36.71
N THR A 415 -9.20 -16.85 -36.82
CA THR A 415 -10.47 -16.15 -37.04
C THR A 415 -10.73 -15.98 -38.53
N GLU A 416 -11.98 -15.68 -38.89
CA GLU A 416 -12.37 -15.42 -40.29
C GLU A 416 -11.55 -14.28 -40.90
N ASP A 417 -11.28 -13.20 -40.15
CA ASP A 417 -10.46 -12.09 -40.62
C ASP A 417 -9.01 -12.50 -40.91
N LYS A 418 -8.43 -13.39 -40.10
CA LYS A 418 -7.10 -13.94 -40.37
C LYS A 418 -7.10 -14.79 -41.64
N ILE A 419 -8.17 -15.55 -41.89
CA ILE A 419 -8.33 -16.32 -43.12
C ILE A 419 -8.44 -15.39 -44.32
N LYS A 420 -9.25 -14.33 -44.24
CA LYS A 420 -9.37 -13.31 -45.29
C LYS A 420 -8.03 -12.65 -45.61
N LYS A 421 -7.24 -12.28 -44.58
CA LYS A 421 -5.88 -11.75 -44.75
C LYS A 421 -4.93 -12.73 -45.44
N MET A 422 -4.99 -14.01 -45.08
CA MET A 422 -4.14 -15.04 -45.71
C MET A 422 -4.57 -15.32 -47.15
N ASN A 423 -5.87 -15.32 -47.44
CA ASN A 423 -6.39 -15.47 -48.80
C ASN A 423 -6.00 -14.31 -49.72
N SER A 424 -5.94 -13.08 -49.20
CA SER A 424 -5.58 -11.90 -50.01
C SER A 424 -4.13 -11.92 -50.52
N ILE A 425 -3.25 -12.71 -49.89
CA ILE A 425 -1.87 -12.94 -50.36
C ILE A 425 -1.72 -14.26 -51.12
N GLY A 426 -2.83 -14.92 -51.50
CA GLY A 426 -2.79 -16.21 -52.20
C GLY A 426 -2.19 -17.34 -51.37
N PHE A 427 -2.45 -17.38 -50.05
CA PHE A 427 -1.87 -18.41 -49.19
C PHE A 427 -2.38 -19.81 -49.52
N ALA A 428 -1.48 -20.71 -49.90
CA ALA A 428 -1.75 -22.13 -50.10
C ALA A 428 -2.01 -22.85 -48.76
N TRP A 429 -3.29 -23.08 -48.46
CA TRP A 429 -3.75 -23.84 -47.29
C TRP A 429 -3.43 -25.34 -47.37
N GLU A 430 -3.43 -25.90 -48.58
CA GLU A 430 -3.04 -27.28 -48.85
C GLU A 430 -1.73 -27.33 -49.62
N ILE A 431 -0.79 -28.17 -49.16
CA ILE A 431 0.46 -28.42 -49.89
C ILE A 431 0.32 -29.74 -50.63
N PRO A 432 0.46 -29.77 -51.97
CA PRO A 432 0.33 -31.00 -52.72
C PRO A 432 1.41 -32.03 -52.36
N ASN A 433 1.01 -33.29 -52.22
CA ASN A 433 1.88 -34.35 -51.69
C ASN A 433 2.82 -34.97 -52.73
N THR A 434 2.73 -34.58 -54.00
CA THR A 434 3.43 -35.25 -55.10
C THR A 434 4.81 -34.63 -55.39
N ARG A 435 5.80 -35.49 -55.68
CA ARG A 435 7.18 -35.09 -56.05
C ARG A 435 7.23 -34.16 -57.27
N VAL A 436 6.26 -34.26 -58.18
CA VAL A 436 6.18 -33.48 -59.43
C VAL A 436 5.68 -32.05 -59.17
N GLN A 437 4.69 -31.86 -58.28
CA GLN A 437 4.16 -30.54 -57.92
C GLN A 437 5.03 -29.78 -56.91
N ARG A 438 5.98 -30.45 -56.23
CA ARG A 438 6.96 -29.75 -55.36
C ARG A 438 8.02 -28.99 -56.16
N LYS A 439 8.29 -29.38 -57.41
CA LYS A 439 9.22 -28.67 -58.32
C LYS A 439 8.72 -27.28 -58.75
N THR A 440 7.41 -27.02 -58.73
CA THR A 440 6.85 -25.69 -59.10
C THR A 440 7.04 -24.64 -58.01
N TYR A 441 7.48 -25.05 -56.82
CA TYR A 441 7.74 -24.19 -55.65
C TYR A 441 9.21 -24.30 -55.18
N SER A 442 10.08 -24.90 -55.99
CA SER A 442 11.51 -24.99 -55.73
C SER A 442 12.23 -23.95 -56.58
N ILE A 443 12.96 -23.05 -55.93
CA ILE A 443 14.09 -22.35 -56.54
C ILE A 443 15.33 -23.17 -56.25
#